data_AF-A0A5C8TLG9-F1
#
_entry.id   AF-A0A5C8TLG9-F1
#
_cell.length_a   1.000
_cell.length_b   1.000
_cell.length_c   1.000
_cell.angle_alpha   90.00
_cell.angle_beta   90.00
_cell.angle_gamma   90.00
#
_symmetry.space_group_name_H-M   'P 1'
#
loop_
_entity.id
_entity.type
_entity.pdbx_description
1 polymer ?
#
loop_
_entity_poly.entity_id
_entity_poly.type
_entity_poly.pdbx_seq_one_letter_code
_entity_poly.pdbx_strand_id
1 'polypeptide(L)'
;MRLSAGFDLLPAILRHLDFLFEERPLLPNEDAGQYDTLLRTIIAQVKPADVIEAIWVKDIVDLIWEAKRFRRWRGQILTQTRLQAVTSLILPVLEAQNHSPFEPEAERRREAETLAMGWLNGSADETSATEKLLRTRGLTPMDVTAHTFQLKLPDIERIERMITAADQRRDTLLREIERKRMSLSQQLRAASAEVIDVEPTVQERRMATPPRD
;
A
#
# COMPACT_ATOMS: atom_id res chain seq x y z
N MET A 1 20.97 -7.27 16.82
CA MET A 1 20.82 -5.98 17.52
C MET A 1 19.35 -5.84 17.89
N ARG A 2 18.99 -6.08 19.15
CA ARG A 2 17.58 -6.09 19.63
C ARG A 2 17.04 -4.66 19.57
N LEU A 3 15.93 -4.45 18.86
CA LEU A 3 15.31 -3.14 18.64
C LEU A 3 14.53 -2.69 19.88
N SER A 4 15.20 -2.13 20.89
CA SER A 4 14.61 -1.77 22.19
C SER A 4 13.74 -0.50 22.22
N ALA A 5 13.27 0.02 21.10
CA ALA A 5 12.62 1.34 21.10
C ALA A 5 11.11 1.32 20.81
N GLY A 6 10.51 0.18 20.45
CA GLY A 6 9.07 0.10 20.07
C GLY A 6 8.09 -0.02 21.24
N PHE A 7 8.61 -0.39 22.41
CA PHE A 7 7.86 -1.09 23.46
C PHE A 7 7.04 -0.19 24.40
N ASP A 8 7.23 1.13 24.38
CA ASP A 8 6.53 2.06 25.28
C ASP A 8 5.22 2.64 24.69
N LEU A 9 4.85 2.29 23.46
CA LEU A 9 3.71 2.91 22.77
C LEU A 9 2.40 2.11 22.87
N LEU A 10 2.49 0.84 23.28
CA LEU A 10 1.31 0.02 23.49
C LEU A 10 0.77 0.22 24.91
N PRO A 11 -0.55 0.45 25.10
CA PRO A 11 -1.19 0.35 26.39
C PRO A 11 -0.74 -0.91 27.14
N ALA A 12 -0.60 -0.84 28.46
CA ALA A 12 -0.09 -1.95 29.27
C ALA A 12 -0.83 -3.28 29.02
N ILE A 13 -2.12 -3.20 28.66
CA ILE A 13 -2.97 -4.33 28.29
C ILE A 13 -2.42 -5.11 27.09
N LEU A 14 -1.66 -4.50 26.18
CA LEU A 14 -1.25 -5.10 24.90
C LEU A 14 0.20 -5.60 24.86
N ARG A 15 0.96 -5.47 25.96
CA ARG A 15 2.39 -5.91 26.02
C ARG A 15 2.60 -7.40 25.76
N HIS A 16 1.57 -8.23 25.89
CA HIS A 16 1.66 -9.66 25.59
C HIS A 16 1.51 -9.97 24.09
N LEU A 17 1.26 -8.95 23.25
CA LEU A 17 1.12 -9.08 21.80
C LEU A 17 2.31 -8.48 21.04
N ASP A 18 3.44 -8.25 21.71
CA ASP A 18 4.63 -7.65 21.08
C ASP A 18 5.07 -8.43 19.82
N PHE A 19 4.96 -9.77 19.86
CA PHE A 19 5.27 -10.65 18.72
C PHE A 19 4.49 -10.28 17.44
N LEU A 20 3.25 -9.80 17.57
CA LEU A 20 2.42 -9.39 16.43
C LEU A 20 3.05 -8.19 15.69
N PHE A 21 3.73 -7.32 16.41
CA PHE A 21 4.30 -6.08 15.88
C PHE A 21 5.79 -6.20 15.51
N GLU A 22 6.46 -7.23 16.01
CA GLU A 22 7.84 -7.57 15.62
C GLU A 22 7.92 -8.10 14.18
N GLU A 23 6.90 -8.83 13.73
CA GLU A 23 6.83 -9.35 12.36
C GLU A 23 6.49 -8.25 11.35
N ARG A 24 7.47 -7.90 10.53
CA ARG A 24 7.33 -6.94 9.44
C ARG A 24 7.27 -7.68 8.11
N PRO A 25 6.24 -7.48 7.28
CA PRO A 25 6.13 -8.14 5.99
C PRO A 25 7.04 -7.44 4.95
N LEU A 26 8.33 -7.23 5.26
CA LEU A 26 9.27 -6.50 4.40
C LEU A 26 9.83 -7.41 3.31
N LEU A 27 10.01 -6.83 2.13
CA LEU A 27 10.79 -7.44 1.05
C LEU A 27 12.24 -6.95 1.06
N PRO A 28 13.14 -7.64 0.33
CA PRO A 28 14.52 -7.18 0.19
C PRO A 28 14.60 -5.71 -0.24
N ASN A 29 15.49 -4.95 0.40
CA ASN A 29 15.71 -3.51 0.18
C ASN A 29 14.57 -2.58 0.62
N GLU A 30 13.60 -3.08 1.38
CA GLU A 30 12.62 -2.23 2.06
C GLU A 30 13.15 -1.72 3.41
N ASP A 31 12.81 -0.47 3.72
CA ASP A 31 13.29 0.22 4.92
C ASP A 31 12.42 -0.11 6.14
N ALA A 32 13.00 -0.87 7.07
CA ALA A 32 12.33 -1.23 8.31
C ALA A 32 12.03 -0.02 9.21
N GLY A 33 12.86 1.03 9.19
CA GLY A 33 12.65 2.24 9.96
C GLY A 33 11.45 3.06 9.45
N GLN A 34 11.23 3.08 8.14
CA GLN A 34 10.03 3.68 7.55
C GLN A 34 8.76 2.93 7.95
N TYR A 35 8.80 1.59 7.92
CA TYR A 35 7.69 0.77 8.37
C TYR A 35 7.40 0.99 9.86
N ASP A 36 8.44 0.99 10.70
CA ASP A 36 8.31 1.24 12.14
C ASP A 36 7.74 2.63 12.43
N THR A 37 8.14 3.64 11.66
CA THR A 37 7.61 5.00 11.79
C THR A 37 6.11 5.04 11.47
N LEU A 38 5.69 4.36 10.39
CA LEU A 38 4.28 4.24 10.03
C LEU A 38 3.50 3.52 11.14
N LEU A 39 4.00 2.37 11.61
CA LEU A 39 3.38 1.59 12.68
C LEU A 39 3.15 2.43 13.93
N ARG A 40 4.20 3.13 14.41
CA ARG A 40 4.11 3.99 15.61
C ARG A 40 3.10 5.11 15.44
N THR A 41 3.06 5.72 14.25
CA THR A 41 2.14 6.82 13.95
C THR A 41 0.69 6.34 14.01
N ILE A 42 0.39 5.17 13.42
CA ILE A 42 -0.96 4.60 13.45
C ILE A 42 -1.34 4.16 14.87
N ILE A 43 -0.45 3.50 15.61
CA ILE A 43 -0.71 3.13 17.02
C ILE A 43 -1.02 4.37 17.87
N ALA A 44 -0.21 5.43 17.75
CA ALA A 44 -0.38 6.66 18.51
C ALA A 44 -1.70 7.40 18.16
N GLN A 45 -2.13 7.33 16.90
CA GLN A 45 -3.38 7.93 16.44
C GLN A 45 -4.60 7.12 16.85
N VAL A 46 -4.59 5.81 16.63
CA VAL A 46 -5.74 4.93 16.86
C VAL A 46 -5.91 4.64 18.34
N LYS A 47 -4.80 4.44 19.08
CA LYS A 47 -4.77 4.02 20.49
C LYS A 47 -5.68 2.81 20.73
N PRO A 48 -5.31 1.62 20.21
CA PRO A 48 -6.17 0.44 20.29
C PRO A 48 -6.54 0.12 21.74
N ALA A 49 -7.83 -0.05 22.01
CA ALA A 49 -8.34 -0.24 23.38
C ALA A 49 -8.26 -1.70 23.85
N ASP A 50 -8.21 -2.65 22.91
CA ASP A 50 -8.14 -4.08 23.18
C ASP A 50 -7.39 -4.85 22.09
N VAL A 51 -7.32 -6.16 22.28
CA VAL A 51 -6.61 -7.10 21.40
C VAL A 51 -7.16 -7.08 19.96
N ILE A 52 -8.47 -6.93 19.77
CA ILE A 52 -9.07 -6.93 18.44
C ILE A 52 -8.68 -5.66 17.69
N GLU A 53 -8.74 -4.50 18.35
CA GLU A 53 -8.27 -3.25 17.75
C GLU A 53 -6.77 -3.28 17.47
N ALA A 54 -5.97 -3.95 18.31
CA ALA A 54 -4.53 -4.10 18.07
C ALA A 54 -4.23 -4.92 16.81
N ILE A 55 -4.96 -6.02 16.58
CA ILE A 55 -4.88 -6.82 15.35
C ILE A 55 -5.26 -5.98 14.14
N TRP A 56 -6.39 -5.27 14.20
CA TRP A 56 -6.82 -4.41 13.10
C TRP A 56 -5.82 -3.28 12.81
N VAL A 57 -5.18 -2.70 13.83
CA VAL A 57 -4.10 -1.72 13.65
C VAL A 57 -2.90 -2.32 12.90
N LYS A 58 -2.48 -3.54 13.26
CA LYS A 58 -1.41 -4.23 12.55
C LYS A 58 -1.79 -4.45 11.08
N ASP A 59 -2.99 -4.97 10.83
CA ASP A 59 -3.49 -5.21 9.48
C ASP A 59 -3.57 -3.91 8.65
N ILE A 60 -4.04 -2.81 9.25
CA ILE A 60 -4.07 -1.49 8.60
C ILE A 60 -2.67 -1.06 8.17
N VAL A 61 -1.67 -1.21 9.04
CA VAL A 61 -0.28 -0.83 8.74
C VAL A 61 0.28 -1.69 7.60
N ASP A 62 0.05 -3.00 7.65
CA ASP A 62 0.48 -3.94 6.60
C ASP A 62 -0.17 -3.61 5.26
N LEU A 63 -1.47 -3.34 5.23
CA LEU A 63 -2.21 -2.98 4.03
C LEU A 63 -1.73 -1.65 3.43
N ILE A 64 -1.41 -0.65 4.26
CA ILE A 64 -0.79 0.61 3.80
C ILE A 64 0.57 0.33 3.16
N TRP A 65 1.40 -0.49 3.82
CA TRP A 65 2.73 -0.84 3.33
C TRP A 65 2.68 -1.61 2.01
N GLU A 66 1.79 -2.60 1.93
CA GLU A 66 1.54 -3.41 0.74
C GLU A 66 1.05 -2.54 -0.43
N ALA A 67 0.09 -1.65 -0.20
CA ALA A 67 -0.38 -0.74 -1.25
C ALA A 67 0.73 0.22 -1.72
N LYS A 68 1.57 0.74 -0.80
CA LYS A 68 2.74 1.55 -1.15
C LYS A 68 3.73 0.77 -2.03
N ARG A 69 4.00 -0.50 -1.71
CA ARG A 69 4.85 -1.39 -2.50
C ARG A 69 4.29 -1.59 -3.90
N PHE A 70 3.01 -1.90 -4.05
CA PHE A 70 2.39 -2.11 -5.35
C PHE A 70 2.44 -0.87 -6.24
N ARG A 71 2.23 0.33 -5.67
CA ARG A 71 2.39 1.60 -6.40
C ARG A 71 3.82 1.81 -6.92
N ARG A 72 4.83 1.41 -6.14
CA ARG A 72 6.24 1.42 -6.57
C ARG A 72 6.48 0.41 -7.70
N TRP A 73 6.01 -0.82 -7.56
CA TRP A 73 6.17 -1.87 -8.57
C TRP A 73 5.54 -1.51 -9.91
N ARG A 74 4.37 -0.87 -9.90
CA ARG A 74 3.72 -0.32 -11.10
C ARG A 74 4.69 0.55 -11.90
N GLY A 75 5.36 1.50 -11.23
CA GLY A 75 6.36 2.36 -11.87
C GLY A 75 7.58 1.59 -12.37
N GLN A 76 8.07 0.62 -11.60
CA GLN A 76 9.23 -0.19 -11.99
C GLN A 76 8.97 -1.06 -13.23
N ILE A 77 7.77 -1.67 -13.32
CA ILE A 77 7.36 -2.48 -14.48
C ILE A 77 7.33 -1.63 -15.74
N LEU A 78 6.76 -0.43 -15.66
CA LEU A 78 6.74 0.50 -16.79
C LEU A 78 8.17 0.88 -17.19
N THR A 79 9.02 1.28 -16.24
CA THR A 79 10.42 1.61 -16.51
C THR A 79 11.18 0.48 -17.20
N GLN A 80 11.03 -0.76 -16.72
CA GLN A 80 11.69 -1.94 -17.30
C GLN A 80 11.20 -2.26 -18.71
N THR A 81 9.94 -1.91 -19.03
CA THR A 81 9.33 -2.20 -20.33
C THR A 81 9.70 -1.17 -21.41
N ARG A 82 10.22 0.00 -21.02
CA ARG A 82 10.51 1.10 -21.97
C ARG A 82 11.43 0.68 -23.12
N LEU A 83 12.43 -0.17 -22.86
CA LEU A 83 13.34 -0.67 -23.90
C LEU A 83 12.55 -1.42 -24.97
N GLN A 84 11.75 -2.40 -24.55
CA GLN A 84 10.90 -3.17 -25.45
C GLN A 84 9.94 -2.27 -26.24
N ALA A 85 9.37 -1.25 -25.60
CA ALA A 85 8.44 -0.33 -26.23
C ALA A 85 9.09 0.54 -27.32
N VAL A 86 10.31 1.04 -27.10
CA VAL A 86 11.02 1.80 -28.14
C VAL A 86 11.38 0.87 -29.30
N THR A 87 11.96 -0.30 -29.00
CA THR A 87 12.35 -1.30 -30.00
C THR A 87 11.17 -1.69 -30.89
N SER A 88 10.01 -2.01 -30.32
CA SER A 88 8.82 -2.42 -31.09
C SER A 88 8.25 -1.32 -31.99
N LEU A 89 8.43 -0.05 -31.61
CA LEU A 89 7.92 1.07 -32.40
C LEU A 89 8.82 1.42 -33.59
N ILE A 90 10.14 1.30 -33.44
CA ILE A 90 11.11 1.67 -34.49
C ILE A 90 11.47 0.51 -35.43
N LEU A 91 11.42 -0.75 -34.95
CA LEU A 91 11.82 -1.91 -35.75
C LEU A 91 11.08 -2.01 -37.09
N PRO A 92 9.75 -1.81 -37.20
CA PRO A 92 9.06 -1.87 -38.49
C PRO A 92 9.54 -0.81 -39.49
N VAL A 93 10.04 0.34 -39.02
CA VAL A 93 10.59 1.39 -39.89
C VAL A 93 11.94 0.97 -40.45
N LEU A 94 12.79 0.39 -39.60
CA LEU A 94 14.09 -0.16 -40.01
C LEU A 94 13.92 -1.30 -41.00
N GLU A 95 12.94 -2.19 -40.79
CA GLU A 95 12.61 -3.27 -41.71
C GLU A 95 12.13 -2.75 -43.07
N ALA A 96 11.35 -1.67 -43.09
CA ALA A 96 10.88 -1.07 -44.33
C ALA A 96 11.98 -0.28 -45.08
N GLN A 97 12.91 0.35 -44.36
CA GLN A 97 13.99 1.15 -44.95
C GLN A 97 15.17 0.28 -45.43
N ASN A 98 15.56 -0.72 -44.63
CA ASN A 98 16.67 -1.62 -44.92
C ASN A 98 16.16 -2.97 -45.46
N HIS A 99 15.42 -2.94 -46.57
CA HIS A 99 14.99 -4.15 -47.26
C HIS A 99 16.15 -4.80 -48.05
N SER A 100 17.31 -5.01 -47.41
CA SER A 100 18.36 -5.84 -47.98
C SER A 100 17.97 -7.31 -47.81
N PRO A 101 17.82 -8.09 -48.89
CA PRO A 101 17.52 -9.54 -48.80
C PRO A 101 18.61 -10.33 -48.05
N PHE A 102 19.78 -9.73 -47.87
CA PHE A 102 20.96 -10.36 -47.28
C PHE A 102 21.17 -10.01 -45.80
N GLU A 103 20.39 -9.08 -45.24
CA GLU A 103 20.47 -8.76 -43.81
C GLU A 103 19.55 -9.66 -42.98
N PRO A 104 20.10 -10.39 -41.99
CA PRO A 104 19.29 -11.19 -41.07
C PRO A 104 18.38 -10.30 -40.21
N GLU A 105 17.17 -10.79 -39.89
CA GLU A 105 16.23 -10.13 -38.97
C GLU A 105 16.86 -9.83 -37.60
N ALA A 106 17.75 -10.72 -37.13
CA ALA A 106 18.46 -10.56 -35.87
C ALA A 106 19.35 -9.31 -35.84
N GLU A 107 19.97 -8.91 -36.95
CA GLU A 107 20.81 -7.70 -36.98
C GLU A 107 19.95 -6.43 -36.95
N ARG A 108 18.82 -6.40 -37.66
CA ARG A 108 17.87 -5.27 -37.57
C ARG A 108 17.30 -5.11 -36.17
N ARG A 109 16.97 -6.22 -35.51
CA ARG A 109 16.54 -6.21 -34.10
C ARG A 109 17.64 -5.66 -33.19
N ARG A 110 18.88 -6.08 -33.38
CA ARG A 110 20.03 -5.59 -32.61
C ARG A 110 20.23 -4.08 -32.82
N GLU A 111 20.15 -3.60 -34.05
CA GLU A 111 20.21 -2.17 -34.37
C GLU A 111 19.10 -1.39 -33.64
N ALA A 112 17.86 -1.88 -33.69
CA ALA A 112 16.74 -1.28 -32.98
C ALA A 112 16.96 -1.24 -31.47
N GLU A 113 17.50 -2.31 -30.87
CA GLU A 113 17.84 -2.37 -29.45
C GLU A 113 18.97 -1.40 -29.07
N THR A 114 19.99 -1.26 -29.92
CA THR A 114 21.08 -0.28 -29.72
C THR A 114 20.53 1.15 -29.72
N LEU A 115 19.72 1.50 -30.71
CA LEU A 115 19.09 2.82 -30.79
C LEU A 115 18.17 3.08 -29.59
N ALA A 116 17.35 2.10 -29.23
CA ALA A 116 16.45 2.19 -28.09
C ALA A 116 17.22 2.39 -26.76
N MET A 117 18.30 1.64 -26.55
CA MET A 117 19.14 1.77 -25.36
C MET A 117 19.84 3.14 -25.31
N GLY A 118 20.38 3.61 -26.44
CA GLY A 118 20.97 4.94 -26.56
C GLY A 118 19.95 6.05 -26.26
N TRP A 119 18.73 5.94 -26.78
CA TRP A 119 17.64 6.87 -26.50
C TRP A 119 17.27 6.89 -25.01
N LEU A 120 17.20 5.73 -24.34
CA LEU A 120 16.90 5.65 -22.91
C LEU A 120 18.00 6.24 -22.03
N ASN A 121 19.26 6.13 -22.45
CA ASN A 121 20.42 6.67 -21.75
C ASN A 121 20.66 8.15 -22.08
N GLY A 122 19.90 8.73 -23.01
CA GLY A 122 20.03 10.14 -23.41
C GLY A 122 21.24 10.42 -24.30
N SER A 123 21.74 9.43 -25.04
CA SER A 123 22.82 9.64 -26.00
C SER A 123 22.32 10.48 -27.18
N ALA A 124 23.02 11.59 -27.48
CA ALA A 124 22.52 12.60 -28.42
C ALA A 124 22.24 12.04 -29.82
N ASP A 125 23.15 11.20 -30.34
CA ASP A 125 23.06 10.65 -31.69
C ASP A 125 21.92 9.62 -31.80
N GLU A 126 21.88 8.65 -30.90
CA GLU A 126 20.83 7.63 -30.86
C GLU A 126 19.47 8.23 -30.50
N THR A 127 19.42 9.28 -29.67
CA THR A 127 18.18 10.00 -29.39
C THR A 127 17.62 10.63 -30.66
N SER A 128 18.46 11.37 -31.40
CA SER A 128 18.07 12.00 -32.66
C SER A 128 17.63 10.97 -33.71
N ALA A 129 18.39 9.88 -33.86
CA ALA A 129 18.07 8.79 -34.78
C ALA A 129 16.73 8.10 -34.43
N THR A 130 16.53 7.75 -33.16
CA THR A 130 15.30 7.12 -32.67
C THR A 130 14.08 8.01 -32.90
N GLU A 131 14.18 9.30 -32.57
CA GLU A 131 13.08 10.24 -32.79
C GLU A 131 12.75 10.43 -34.27
N LYS A 132 13.75 10.42 -35.15
CA LYS A 132 13.54 10.45 -36.60
C LYS A 132 12.76 9.22 -37.09
N LEU A 133 13.10 8.03 -36.58
CA LEU A 133 12.38 6.80 -36.91
C LEU A 133 10.93 6.85 -36.41
N LEU A 134 10.70 7.32 -35.18
CA LEU A 134 9.34 7.51 -34.65
C LEU A 134 8.52 8.48 -35.52
N ARG A 135 9.10 9.63 -35.90
CA ARG A 135 8.44 10.64 -36.75
C ARG A 135 8.07 10.13 -38.13
N THR A 136 8.79 9.14 -38.66
CA THR A 136 8.44 8.48 -39.93
C THR A 136 7.05 7.82 -39.88
N ARG A 137 6.59 7.46 -38.67
CA ARG A 137 5.25 6.92 -38.40
C ARG A 137 4.28 7.94 -37.79
N GLY A 138 4.66 9.22 -37.74
CA GLY A 138 3.89 10.26 -37.05
C GLY A 138 3.89 10.12 -35.53
N LEU A 139 4.83 9.36 -34.97
CA LEU A 139 4.93 9.11 -33.53
C LEU A 139 5.89 10.09 -32.85
N THR A 140 5.70 10.24 -31.55
CA THR A 140 6.45 11.11 -30.64
C THR A 140 6.98 10.31 -29.45
N PRO A 141 7.87 10.90 -28.62
CA PRO A 141 8.24 10.31 -27.33
C PRO A 141 7.06 9.98 -26.40
N MET A 142 5.93 10.68 -26.53
CA MET A 142 4.73 10.37 -25.72
C MET A 142 4.10 9.02 -26.13
N ASP A 143 4.16 8.67 -27.42
CA ASP A 143 3.64 7.40 -27.93
C ASP A 143 4.45 6.21 -27.42
N VAL A 144 5.75 6.38 -27.17
CA VAL A 144 6.57 5.38 -26.48
C VAL A 144 6.01 5.10 -25.09
N THR A 145 5.63 6.14 -24.35
CA THR A 145 5.03 5.97 -23.01
C THR A 145 3.69 5.25 -23.10
N ALA A 146 2.81 5.68 -24.00
CA ALA A 146 1.53 5.03 -24.23
C ALA A 146 1.69 3.55 -24.62
N HIS A 147 2.64 3.25 -25.51
CA HIS A 147 2.92 1.89 -25.92
C HIS A 147 3.53 1.04 -24.79
N THR A 148 4.37 1.63 -23.93
CA THR A 148 4.88 0.98 -22.72
C THR A 148 3.72 0.53 -21.81
N PHE A 149 2.73 1.41 -21.60
CA PHE A 149 1.52 1.06 -20.88
C PHE A 149 0.72 -0.04 -21.59
N GLN A 150 0.54 0.07 -22.91
CA GLN A 150 -0.20 -0.92 -23.71
C GLN A 150 0.40 -2.32 -23.60
N LEU A 151 1.74 -2.44 -23.67
CA LEU A 151 2.46 -3.72 -23.53
C LEU A 151 2.28 -4.39 -22.17
N LYS A 152 1.98 -3.61 -21.12
CA LYS A 152 1.83 -4.09 -19.74
C LYS A 152 0.45 -3.89 -19.14
N LEU A 153 -0.54 -3.53 -19.96
CA LEU A 153 -1.87 -3.21 -19.48
C LEU A 153 -2.46 -4.31 -18.57
N PRO A 154 -2.39 -5.62 -18.91
CA PRO A 154 -2.91 -6.67 -18.03
C PRO A 154 -2.19 -6.76 -16.68
N ASP A 155 -0.87 -6.55 -16.66
CA ASP A 155 -0.06 -6.56 -15.43
C ASP A 155 -0.39 -5.36 -14.55
N ILE A 156 -0.52 -4.18 -15.16
CA ILE A 156 -0.90 -2.94 -14.48
C ILE A 156 -2.31 -3.04 -13.90
N GLU A 157 -3.29 -3.54 -14.66
CA GLU A 157 -4.66 -3.76 -14.19
C GLU A 157 -4.73 -4.74 -13.00
N ARG A 158 -3.87 -5.77 -12.99
CA ARG A 158 -3.78 -6.69 -11.84
C ARG A 158 -3.23 -5.96 -10.61
N ILE A 159 -2.19 -5.15 -10.77
CA ILE A 159 -1.61 -4.35 -9.69
C ILE A 159 -2.60 -3.32 -9.15
N GLU A 160 -3.32 -2.61 -10.01
CA GLU A 160 -4.36 -1.66 -9.58
C GLU A 160 -5.47 -2.33 -8.77
N ARG A 161 -5.88 -3.54 -9.16
CA ARG A 161 -6.83 -4.33 -8.37
C ARG A 161 -6.28 -4.70 -7.00
N MET A 162 -5.02 -5.07 -6.91
CA MET A 162 -4.37 -5.38 -5.62
C MET A 162 -4.27 -4.14 -4.72
N ILE A 163 -3.90 -2.98 -5.28
CA ILE A 163 -3.89 -1.69 -4.55
C ILE A 163 -5.30 -1.37 -4.03
N THR A 164 -6.29 -1.44 -4.91
CA THR A 164 -7.69 -1.15 -4.58
C THR A 164 -8.20 -2.06 -3.47
N ALA A 165 -7.90 -3.36 -3.53
CA ALA A 165 -8.28 -4.32 -2.51
C ALA A 165 -7.63 -4.01 -1.16
N ALA A 166 -6.34 -3.65 -1.14
CA ALA A 166 -5.64 -3.28 0.08
C ALA A 166 -6.22 -2.00 0.72
N ASP A 167 -6.45 -0.96 -0.10
CA ASP A 167 -7.06 0.29 0.37
C ASP A 167 -8.49 0.08 0.90
N GLN A 168 -9.32 -0.71 0.21
CA GLN A 168 -10.69 -1.02 0.66
C GLN A 168 -10.73 -1.78 1.99
N ARG A 169 -9.83 -2.75 2.17
CA ARG A 169 -9.71 -3.50 3.43
C ARG A 169 -9.30 -2.56 4.57
N ARG A 170 -8.29 -1.71 4.34
CA ARG A 170 -7.86 -0.71 5.32
C ARG A 170 -9.01 0.19 5.75
N ASP A 171 -9.74 0.74 4.79
CA ASP A 171 -10.86 1.66 5.07
C ASP A 171 -12.00 0.95 5.81
N THR A 172 -12.22 -0.33 5.51
CA THR A 172 -13.19 -1.16 6.24
C THR A 172 -12.77 -1.34 7.70
N LEU A 173 -11.52 -1.72 7.96
CA LEU A 173 -11.01 -1.92 9.31
C LEU A 173 -11.06 -0.64 10.15
N LEU A 174 -10.74 0.52 9.56
CA LEU A 174 -10.88 1.81 10.24
C LEU A 174 -12.33 2.09 10.66
N ARG A 175 -13.30 1.82 9.77
CA ARG A 175 -14.73 1.96 10.11
C ARG A 175 -15.18 0.98 11.18
N GLU A 176 -14.67 -0.25 11.18
CA GLU A 176 -15.00 -1.24 12.21
C GLU A 176 -14.49 -0.84 13.59
N ILE A 177 -13.31 -0.22 13.68
CA ILE A 177 -12.82 0.38 14.94
C ILE A 177 -13.79 1.46 15.43
N GLU A 178 -14.19 2.39 14.56
CA GLU A 178 -15.12 3.46 14.92
C GLU A 178 -16.49 2.91 15.36
N ARG A 179 -17.05 1.96 14.61
CA ARG A 179 -18.32 1.30 14.91
C ARG A 179 -18.30 0.59 16.26
N LYS A 180 -17.27 -0.20 16.52
CA LYS A 180 -17.09 -0.92 17.79
C LYS A 180 -17.08 0.05 18.97
N ARG A 181 -16.34 1.15 18.86
CA ARG A 181 -16.26 2.19 19.90
C ARG A 181 -17.59 2.92 20.12
N MET A 182 -18.32 3.21 19.04
CA MET A 182 -19.65 3.81 19.12
C MET A 182 -20.65 2.89 19.82
N SER A 183 -20.67 1.61 19.48
CA SER A 183 -21.54 0.60 20.13
C SER A 183 -21.23 0.49 21.62
N LEU A 184 -19.96 0.39 22.00
CA LEU A 184 -19.55 0.32 23.40
C LEU A 184 -19.96 1.59 24.17
N SER A 185 -19.78 2.77 23.56
CA SER A 185 -20.16 4.04 24.17
C SER A 185 -21.67 4.15 24.41
N GLN A 186 -22.49 3.64 23.49
CA GLN A 186 -23.95 3.60 23.64
C GLN A 186 -24.37 2.65 24.75
N GLN A 187 -23.79 1.45 24.82
CA GLN A 187 -24.07 0.47 25.87
C GLN A 187 -23.72 1.02 27.27
N LEU A 188 -22.57 1.67 27.41
CA LEU A 188 -22.14 2.27 28.68
C LEU A 188 -23.09 3.40 29.14
N ARG A 189 -23.59 4.22 28.19
CA ARG A 189 -24.59 5.26 28.51
C ARG A 189 -25.93 4.67 28.95
N ALA A 190 -26.40 3.63 28.27
CA ALA A 190 -27.65 2.95 28.62
C ALA A 190 -27.57 2.32 30.02
N ALA A 191 -26.50 1.59 30.32
CA ALA A 191 -26.29 0.98 31.62
C ALA A 191 -26.15 2.03 32.74
N SER A 192 -25.49 3.16 32.46
CA SER A 192 -25.37 4.25 33.43
C SER A 192 -26.73 4.93 33.72
N ALA A 193 -27.59 5.08 32.70
CA ALA A 193 -28.94 5.61 32.89
C ALA A 193 -29.83 4.67 33.73
N GLU A 194 -29.74 3.36 33.50
CA GLU A 194 -30.48 2.35 34.27
C GLU A 194 -30.08 2.33 35.75
N VAL A 195 -28.78 2.50 36.07
CA VAL A 195 -28.29 2.57 37.46
C VAL A 195 -28.79 3.84 38.19
N ILE A 196 -28.97 4.95 37.48
CA ILE A 196 -29.44 6.21 38.08
C ILE A 196 -30.95 6.16 38.38
N ASP A 197 -31.73 5.39 37.61
CA ASP A 197 -33.19 5.29 37.77
C ASP A 197 -33.64 4.36 38.91
N VAL A 198 -32.70 3.71 39.61
CA VAL A 198 -33.00 2.94 40.83
C VAL A 198 -33.04 3.89 42.03
N GLU A 199 -34.23 4.41 42.36
CA GLU A 199 -34.45 5.14 43.63
C GLU A 199 -34.14 4.27 44.85
N PRO A 200 -33.51 4.80 45.92
CA PRO A 200 -33.24 4.02 47.11
C PRO A 200 -34.55 3.80 47.88
N THR A 201 -35.03 2.56 47.91
CA THR A 201 -36.11 2.17 48.84
C THR A 201 -35.62 2.37 50.28
N VAL A 202 -36.03 3.47 50.90
CA VAL A 202 -35.79 3.75 52.32
C VAL A 202 -36.56 2.74 53.17
N GLN A 203 -35.87 1.71 53.65
CA GLN A 203 -36.38 0.84 54.72
C GLN A 203 -36.12 1.54 56.06
N GLU A 204 -37.15 2.18 56.60
CA GLU A 204 -37.15 2.78 57.94
C GLU A 204 -36.82 1.73 59.02
N ARG A 205 -35.70 1.95 59.73
CA ARG A 205 -35.41 1.31 61.01
C ARG A 205 -36.43 1.77 62.05
N ARG A 206 -37.35 0.89 62.46
CA ARG A 206 -37.99 0.99 63.79
C ARG A 206 -37.22 0.12 64.78
N MET A 207 -36.30 0.74 65.52
CA MET A 207 -35.81 0.18 66.78
C MET A 207 -36.91 0.31 67.83
N ALA A 208 -37.51 -0.81 68.21
CA ALA A 208 -38.36 -0.91 69.38
C ALA A 208 -37.47 -1.05 70.63
N THR A 209 -37.68 -0.14 71.58
CA THR A 209 -37.09 -0.03 72.92
C THR A 209 -37.16 -1.34 73.72
N PRO A 210 -36.16 -1.71 74.54
CA PRO A 210 -36.27 -2.90 75.40
C PRO A 210 -37.05 -2.57 76.68
N PRO A 211 -37.82 -3.52 77.26
CA PRO A 211 -38.37 -3.34 78.60
C PRO A 211 -37.31 -3.71 79.64
N ARG A 212 -37.32 -2.92 80.73
CA ARG A 212 -36.66 -3.24 82.00
C ARG A 212 -37.38 -4.40 82.66
N ASP A 213 -36.61 -5.38 83.14
CA ASP A 213 -36.50 -5.76 84.55
C ASP A 213 -35.29 -6.70 84.74
#